data_AF-A0AAF0QHS1-F1
#
_entry.id   AF-A0AAF0QHS1-F1
#
_cell.length_a   1.000
_cell.length_b   1.000
_cell.length_c   1.000
_cell.angle_alpha   90.00
_cell.angle_beta   90.00
_cell.angle_gamma   90.00
#
_symmetry.space_group_name_H-M   'P 1'
#
loop_
_entity.id
_entity.type
_entity.pdbx_description
1 polymer ?
#
loop_
_entity_poly.entity_id
_entity_poly.type
_entity_poly.pdbx_seq_one_letter_code
_entity_poly.pdbx_strand_id
1 'polypeptide(L)'
;MSRLTKLEVFKYYGSPYLEDPLKSFVLPTSFKRLTLTMSHYFVWAYLSSIVMMLPNLEQLKLKHCRTFNDEWRRSVEFSLSDEFRLSDGHKFKSMKLLLLSGLALKHWEASSDNFPNLKCLVLKKCNRLQEIPVGFGEIGTLESIELHDCSITAEDSTRELEQEQEDMWNYFLKVYIHNSRSTF
;
A
#
# COMPACT_ATOMS: atom_id res chain seq x y z
N MET A 1 3.88 -26.61 -18.85
CA MET A 1 3.10 -25.61 -18.06
C MET A 1 3.23 -25.94 -16.58
N SER A 2 4.14 -25.30 -15.85
CA SER A 2 4.38 -25.58 -14.42
C SER A 2 3.26 -24.99 -13.56
N ARG A 3 2.45 -25.85 -12.94
CA ARG A 3 1.39 -25.50 -11.99
C ARG A 3 2.02 -25.06 -10.66
N LEU A 4 2.10 -23.75 -10.43
CA LEU A 4 2.54 -23.13 -9.17
C LEU A 4 1.48 -23.26 -8.05
N THR A 5 0.81 -24.41 -7.90
CA THR A 5 -0.37 -24.57 -7.02
C THR A 5 -0.08 -24.59 -5.51
N LYS A 6 1.17 -24.37 -5.10
CA LYS A 6 1.58 -24.32 -3.68
C LYS A 6 2.34 -23.04 -3.31
N LEU A 7 2.42 -22.07 -4.22
CA LEU A 7 3.16 -20.86 -3.94
C LEU A 7 2.29 -19.96 -3.03
N GLU A 8 2.68 -19.85 -1.76
CA GLU A 8 2.04 -18.92 -0.81
C GLU A 8 2.73 -17.55 -0.80
N VAL A 9 3.96 -17.48 -1.34
CA VAL A 9 4.80 -16.28 -1.34
C VAL A 9 5.28 -16.00 -2.75
N PHE A 10 4.94 -14.83 -3.27
CA PHE A 10 5.49 -14.32 -4.51
C PHE A 10 6.30 -13.06 -4.22
N LYS A 11 7.57 -13.08 -4.63
CA LYS A 11 8.44 -11.91 -4.62
C LYS A 11 8.85 -11.64 -6.04
N TYR A 12 8.50 -10.46 -6.53
CA TYR A 12 8.91 -10.01 -7.85
C TYR A 12 9.82 -8.80 -7.70
N TYR A 13 10.96 -8.89 -8.39
CA TYR A 13 11.91 -7.81 -8.53
C TYR A 13 11.81 -7.32 -9.97
N GLY A 14 11.38 -6.07 -10.12
CA GLY A 14 11.21 -5.46 -11.42
C GLY A 14 12.51 -5.32 -12.18
N SER A 15 12.43 -5.59 -13.47
CA SER A 15 13.42 -5.15 -14.44
C SER A 15 13.04 -3.74 -14.91
N PRO A 16 13.99 -2.81 -15.05
CA PRO A 16 13.72 -1.49 -15.63
C PRO A 16 13.26 -1.56 -17.09
N TYR A 17 13.35 -2.73 -17.73
CA TYR A 17 13.00 -2.95 -19.14
C TYR A 17 11.67 -3.68 -19.36
N LEU A 18 10.97 -4.13 -18.32
CA LEU A 18 9.70 -4.85 -18.45
C LEU A 18 8.53 -3.93 -18.08
N GLU A 19 7.70 -3.61 -19.08
CA GLU A 19 6.41 -2.96 -18.85
C GLU A 19 5.45 -3.93 -18.15
N ASP A 20 4.87 -3.45 -17.04
CA ASP A 20 3.75 -4.06 -16.32
C ASP A 20 3.80 -5.60 -16.17
N PRO A 21 4.78 -6.12 -15.42
CA PRO A 21 5.10 -7.54 -15.36
C PRO A 21 3.94 -8.40 -14.87
N LEU A 22 3.04 -7.82 -14.06
CA LEU A 22 1.86 -8.51 -13.52
C LEU A 22 0.84 -8.89 -14.59
N LYS A 23 0.81 -8.23 -15.75
CA LYS A 23 -0.03 -8.63 -16.90
C LYS A 23 0.29 -10.02 -17.41
N SER A 24 1.54 -10.44 -17.29
CA SER A 24 2.00 -11.75 -17.78
C SER A 24 1.85 -12.88 -16.76
N PHE A 25 1.61 -12.55 -15.48
CA PHE A 25 1.55 -13.55 -14.42
C PHE A 25 0.12 -13.97 -14.13
N VAL A 26 -0.20 -15.24 -14.39
CA VAL A 26 -1.37 -15.88 -13.78
C VAL A 26 -1.00 -16.20 -12.33
N LEU A 27 -1.40 -15.33 -11.41
CA LEU A 27 -1.12 -15.49 -9.98
C LEU A 27 -2.10 -16.50 -9.36
N PRO A 28 -1.63 -17.63 -8.77
CA PRO A 28 -2.51 -18.55 -8.07
C PRO A 28 -3.27 -17.91 -6.90
N THR A 29 -4.53 -18.30 -6.73
CA THR A 29 -5.38 -17.85 -5.61
C THR A 29 -4.89 -18.35 -4.24
N SER A 30 -3.91 -19.27 -4.19
CA SER A 30 -3.25 -19.74 -2.98
C SER A 30 -2.30 -18.70 -2.36
N PHE A 31 -2.04 -17.58 -3.03
CA PHE A 31 -1.10 -16.58 -2.51
C PHE A 31 -1.60 -15.94 -1.23
N LYS A 32 -0.71 -15.93 -0.23
CA LYS A 32 -0.89 -15.23 1.03
C LYS A 32 -0.01 -14.00 1.14
N ARG A 33 1.13 -13.98 0.46
CA ARG A 33 2.13 -12.90 0.57
C ARG A 33 2.63 -12.48 -0.81
N LEU A 34 2.42 -11.21 -1.15
CA LEU A 34 2.87 -10.60 -2.39
C LEU A 34 3.86 -9.49 -2.05
N THR A 35 5.06 -9.54 -2.62
CA THR A 35 6.04 -8.46 -2.54
C THR A 35 6.47 -8.05 -3.94
N LEU A 36 6.32 -6.77 -4.26
CA LEU A 36 6.79 -6.17 -5.49
C LEU A 36 7.88 -5.16 -5.14
N THR A 37 9.04 -5.28 -5.78
CA THR A 37 10.20 -4.42 -5.53
C THR A 37 10.73 -3.87 -6.85
N MET A 38 11.09 -2.59 -6.92
CA MET A 38 11.73 -1.96 -8.10
C MET A 38 10.92 -2.10 -9.40
N SER A 39 9.58 -2.03 -9.33
CA SER A 39 8.73 -2.07 -10.52
C SER A 39 8.60 -0.65 -11.10
N HIS A 40 9.15 -0.44 -12.29
CA HIS A 40 9.35 0.89 -12.86
C HIS A 40 8.20 1.40 -13.76
N TYR A 41 7.14 0.63 -13.97
CA TYR A 41 6.03 0.96 -14.88
C TYR A 41 4.73 0.31 -14.43
N PHE A 42 4.34 0.58 -13.19
CA PHE A 42 3.23 -0.11 -12.56
C PHE A 42 2.02 0.83 -12.41
N VAL A 43 0.79 0.39 -12.69
CA VAL A 43 -0.42 1.23 -12.58
C VAL A 43 -1.23 0.80 -11.36
N TRP A 44 -1.47 1.70 -10.39
CA TRP A 44 -2.16 1.38 -9.13
C TRP A 44 -3.48 0.63 -9.35
N ALA A 45 -4.34 1.16 -10.22
CA ALA A 45 -5.64 0.58 -10.55
C ALA A 45 -5.54 -0.87 -11.09
N TYR A 46 -4.44 -1.19 -11.76
CA TYR A 46 -4.22 -2.54 -12.26
C TYR A 46 -3.82 -3.53 -11.15
N LEU A 47 -2.94 -3.14 -10.22
CA LEU A 47 -2.62 -4.00 -9.07
C LEU A 47 -3.80 -4.15 -8.15
N SER A 48 -4.54 -3.08 -7.85
CA SER A 48 -5.70 -3.19 -6.98
C SER A 48 -6.66 -4.25 -7.54
N SER A 49 -6.89 -4.24 -8.85
CA SER A 49 -7.67 -5.27 -9.56
C SER A 49 -7.10 -6.68 -9.40
N ILE A 50 -5.79 -6.87 -9.57
CA ILE A 50 -5.14 -8.18 -9.38
C ILE A 50 -5.23 -8.65 -7.93
N VAL A 51 -4.92 -7.79 -6.98
CA VAL A 51 -4.91 -8.08 -5.55
C VAL A 51 -6.32 -8.44 -5.08
N MET A 52 -7.36 -7.81 -5.63
CA MET A 52 -8.75 -8.20 -5.38
C MET A 52 -9.09 -9.61 -5.88
N MET A 53 -8.43 -10.10 -6.93
CA MET A 53 -8.60 -11.48 -7.41
C MET A 53 -7.83 -12.52 -6.58
N LEU A 54 -7.06 -12.09 -5.56
CA LEU A 54 -6.32 -12.97 -4.66
C LEU A 54 -7.05 -13.09 -3.32
N PRO A 55 -8.02 -14.02 -3.20
CA PRO A 55 -8.92 -14.09 -2.04
C PRO A 55 -8.21 -14.42 -0.73
N ASN A 56 -7.01 -15.03 -0.79
CA ASN A 56 -6.24 -15.43 0.39
C ASN A 56 -5.07 -14.49 0.69
N LEU A 57 -4.95 -13.35 -0.01
CA LEU A 57 -3.80 -12.48 0.16
C LEU A 57 -3.85 -11.74 1.50
N GLU A 58 -2.96 -12.13 2.40
CA GLU A 58 -2.85 -11.55 3.73
C GLU A 58 -1.81 -10.42 3.82
N GLN A 59 -0.80 -10.42 2.95
CA GLN A 59 0.27 -9.44 3.00
C GLN A 59 0.59 -8.89 1.62
N LEU A 60 0.57 -7.56 1.51
CA LEU A 60 1.05 -6.84 0.34
C LEU A 60 2.22 -5.95 0.73
N LYS A 61 3.34 -6.06 0.02
CA LYS A 61 4.51 -5.22 0.20
C LYS A 61 4.92 -4.59 -1.12
N LEU A 62 4.86 -3.28 -1.21
CA LEU A 62 5.31 -2.51 -2.37
C LEU A 62 6.55 -1.72 -1.99
N LYS A 63 7.63 -1.93 -2.73
CA LYS A 63 8.93 -1.34 -2.41
C LYS A 63 9.53 -0.67 -3.63
N HIS A 64 9.72 0.64 -3.54
CA HIS A 64 10.32 1.46 -4.57
C HIS A 64 9.67 1.27 -5.95
N CYS A 65 8.34 1.12 -5.96
CA CYS A 65 7.55 1.06 -7.17
C CYS A 65 7.21 2.49 -7.62
N ARG A 66 7.21 2.72 -8.94
CA ARG A 66 6.79 3.99 -9.53
C ARG A 66 5.49 3.80 -10.29
N THR A 67 4.52 4.67 -10.01
CA THR A 67 3.18 4.62 -10.59
C THR A 67 3.00 5.58 -11.75
N PHE A 68 2.25 5.16 -12.77
CA PHE A 68 1.89 5.96 -13.94
C PHE A 68 0.38 6.11 -14.05
N ASN A 69 -0.06 7.24 -14.59
CA ASN A 69 -1.45 7.40 -15.00
C ASN A 69 -1.65 6.75 -16.39
N ASP A 70 -2.74 6.00 -16.58
CA ASP A 70 -3.05 5.28 -17.82
C ASP A 70 -3.25 6.23 -19.03
N GLU A 71 -3.66 7.47 -18.78
CA GLU A 71 -3.91 8.49 -19.83
C GLU A 71 -2.65 8.85 -20.64
N TRP A 72 -1.46 8.56 -20.10
CA TRP A 72 -0.19 9.09 -20.62
C TRP A 72 0.60 8.14 -21.52
N ARG A 73 0.07 6.96 -21.83
CA ARG A 73 0.72 5.97 -22.74
C ARG A 73 0.99 6.48 -24.17
N ARG A 74 0.65 7.74 -24.49
CA ARG A 74 0.81 8.37 -25.81
C ARG A 74 1.48 9.75 -25.84
N SER A 75 1.88 10.34 -24.72
CA SER A 75 2.45 11.70 -24.68
C SER A 75 3.88 11.74 -24.13
N VAL A 76 4.68 12.69 -24.63
CA VAL A 76 6.15 12.77 -24.51
C VAL A 76 6.64 13.19 -23.11
N GLU A 77 5.74 13.51 -22.18
CA GLU A 77 6.09 13.87 -20.80
C GLU A 77 5.71 12.75 -19.82
N PHE A 78 6.70 12.23 -19.09
CA PHE A 78 6.49 11.28 -18.00
C PHE A 78 5.84 11.99 -16.80
N SER A 79 4.52 11.87 -16.65
CA SER A 79 3.84 12.26 -15.40
C SER A 79 3.63 11.02 -14.52
N LEU A 80 4.31 10.99 -13.37
CA LEU A 80 4.09 9.97 -12.35
C LEU A 80 2.73 10.21 -11.71
N SER A 81 1.91 9.17 -11.58
CA SER A 81 0.73 9.25 -10.71
C SER A 81 1.21 9.12 -9.27
N ASP A 82 0.87 10.10 -8.45
CA ASP A 82 1.13 10.13 -7.01
C ASP A 82 -0.15 9.91 -6.19
N GLU A 83 -1.21 9.37 -6.82
CA GLU A 83 -2.51 9.15 -6.20
C GLU A 83 -2.86 7.66 -6.13
N PHE A 84 -3.13 7.16 -4.93
CA PHE A 84 -3.71 5.82 -4.73
C PHE A 84 -5.17 6.00 -4.35
N ARG A 85 -6.09 5.72 -5.30
CA ARG A 85 -7.53 5.75 -5.05
C ARG A 85 -8.13 4.36 -5.01
N LEU A 86 -9.01 4.13 -4.05
CA LEU A 86 -9.83 2.94 -3.93
C LEU A 86 -11.30 3.35 -3.80
N SER A 87 -12.11 3.00 -4.79
CA SER A 87 -13.58 3.12 -4.72
C SER A 87 -14.18 2.14 -3.70
N ASP A 88 -15.38 2.41 -3.20
CA ASP A 88 -16.10 1.59 -2.20
C ASP A 88 -16.28 0.10 -2.56
N GLY A 89 -16.28 -0.21 -3.86
CA GLY A 89 -16.34 -1.59 -4.35
C GLY A 89 -15.05 -2.39 -4.16
N HIS A 90 -13.90 -1.75 -3.93
CA HIS A 90 -12.62 -2.44 -3.77
C HIS A 90 -12.49 -2.97 -2.35
N LYS A 91 -12.54 -4.30 -2.15
CA LYS A 91 -12.42 -4.90 -0.81
C LYS A 91 -11.32 -5.95 -0.74
N PHE A 92 -10.29 -5.67 0.07
CA PHE A 92 -9.17 -6.57 0.32
C PHE A 92 -9.42 -7.44 1.55
N LYS A 93 -10.40 -8.35 1.45
CA LYS A 93 -10.98 -9.07 2.59
C LYS A 93 -9.99 -9.85 3.45
N SER A 94 -8.91 -10.38 2.90
CA SER A 94 -7.96 -11.20 3.66
C SER A 94 -6.73 -10.44 4.12
N MET A 95 -6.59 -9.17 3.73
CA MET A 95 -5.37 -8.40 3.94
C MET A 95 -5.21 -8.05 5.42
N LYS A 96 -4.08 -8.48 6.00
CA LYS A 96 -3.67 -8.25 7.39
C LYS A 96 -2.49 -7.27 7.50
N LEU A 97 -1.64 -7.22 6.48
CA LEU A 97 -0.48 -6.33 6.45
C LEU A 97 -0.35 -5.62 5.10
N LEU A 98 -0.23 -4.29 5.15
CA LEU A 98 0.10 -3.45 4.01
C LEU A 98 1.40 -2.71 4.30
N LEU A 99 2.42 -2.94 3.47
CA LEU A 99 3.69 -2.21 3.55
C LEU A 99 3.93 -1.44 2.26
N LEU A 100 4.07 -0.13 2.38
CA LEU A 100 4.43 0.77 1.29
C LEU A 100 5.78 1.39 1.62
N SER A 101 6.77 1.22 0.74
CA SER A 101 8.12 1.71 0.97
C SER A 101 8.68 2.43 -0.24
N GLY A 102 9.18 3.65 -0.06
CA GLY A 102 9.87 4.41 -1.09
C GLY A 102 9.01 4.69 -2.32
N LEU A 103 7.70 4.85 -2.12
CA LEU A 103 6.76 5.18 -3.18
C LEU A 103 6.67 6.71 -3.31
N ALA A 104 6.49 7.18 -4.54
CA ALA A 104 6.19 8.59 -4.81
C ALA A 104 4.70 8.92 -4.58
N LEU A 105 4.10 8.30 -3.56
CA LEU A 105 2.70 8.48 -3.16
C LEU A 105 2.54 9.83 -2.46
N LYS A 106 1.61 10.66 -2.92
CA LYS A 106 1.26 11.96 -2.36
C LYS A 106 -0.15 11.97 -1.79
N HIS A 107 -1.13 11.47 -2.54
CA HIS A 107 -2.53 11.42 -2.12
C HIS A 107 -2.97 9.96 -1.99
N TRP A 108 -3.57 9.61 -0.85
CA TRP A 108 -4.10 8.28 -0.62
C TRP A 108 -5.55 8.37 -0.20
N GLU A 109 -6.44 7.85 -1.04
CA GLU A 109 -7.88 7.82 -0.84
C GLU A 109 -8.32 6.37 -0.66
N ALA A 110 -8.75 6.04 0.56
CA ALA A 110 -9.27 4.74 0.95
C ALA A 110 -10.18 4.89 2.19
N SER A 111 -11.11 3.97 2.35
CA SER A 111 -11.99 3.85 3.51
C SER A 111 -11.69 2.60 4.33
N SER A 112 -12.26 2.53 5.54
CA SER A 112 -12.25 1.34 6.40
C SER A 112 -12.76 0.10 5.66
N ASP A 113 -13.76 0.30 4.81
CA ASP A 113 -14.43 -0.71 4.02
C ASP A 113 -13.51 -1.40 2.98
N ASN A 114 -12.44 -0.71 2.55
CA ASN A 114 -11.48 -1.29 1.62
C ASN A 114 -10.60 -2.35 2.30
N PHE A 115 -10.33 -2.21 3.59
CA PHE A 115 -9.36 -3.01 4.35
C PHE A 115 -9.94 -3.56 5.67
N PRO A 116 -11.05 -4.32 5.63
CA PRO A 116 -11.82 -4.65 6.83
C PRO A 116 -11.07 -5.52 7.87
N ASN A 117 -10.00 -6.21 7.46
CA ASN A 117 -9.22 -7.12 8.31
C ASN A 117 -7.75 -6.71 8.48
N LEU A 118 -7.42 -5.47 8.12
CA LEU A 118 -6.05 -4.96 8.20
C LEU A 118 -5.64 -4.78 9.65
N LYS A 119 -4.52 -5.43 10.02
CA LYS A 119 -3.94 -5.35 11.37
C LYS A 119 -2.77 -4.38 11.44
N CYS A 120 -1.98 -4.30 10.38
CA CYS A 120 -0.73 -3.54 10.39
C CYS A 120 -0.54 -2.74 9.10
N LEU A 121 -0.40 -1.43 9.25
CA LEU A 121 0.05 -0.52 8.19
C LEU A 121 1.50 -0.13 8.45
N VAL A 122 2.37 -0.31 7.46
CA VAL A 122 3.78 0.13 7.54
C VAL A 122 4.13 1.00 6.34
N LEU A 123 4.47 2.26 6.61
CA LEU A 123 4.94 3.23 5.64
C LEU A 123 6.42 3.51 5.87
N LYS A 124 7.24 3.41 4.82
CA LYS A 124 8.67 3.69 4.93
C LYS A 124 9.15 4.59 3.80
N LYS A 125 9.84 5.70 4.08
CA LYS A 125 10.38 6.59 3.03
C LYS A 125 9.29 7.13 2.10
N CYS A 126 8.07 7.34 2.61
CA CYS A 126 6.95 7.91 1.86
C CYS A 126 6.95 9.44 2.02
N ASN A 127 8.05 10.09 1.63
CA ASN A 127 8.35 11.49 1.93
C ASN A 127 7.40 12.52 1.29
N ARG A 128 6.47 12.09 0.44
CA ARG A 128 5.52 12.95 -0.27
C ARG A 128 4.09 12.77 0.20
N LEU A 129 3.80 11.74 0.99
CA LEU A 129 2.45 11.41 1.42
C LEU A 129 1.89 12.58 2.23
N GLN A 130 0.74 13.10 1.88
CA GLN A 130 0.19 14.23 2.63
C GLN A 130 -0.42 13.77 3.94
N GLU A 131 -1.21 12.71 3.91
CA GLU A 131 -1.99 12.21 5.04
C GLU A 131 -2.25 10.70 4.90
N ILE A 132 -2.58 10.05 6.01
CA ILE A 132 -3.14 8.69 5.99
C ILE A 132 -4.67 8.83 5.84
N PRO A 133 -5.35 7.93 5.10
CA PRO A 133 -6.80 8.04 4.96
C PRO A 133 -7.49 7.97 6.32
N VAL A 134 -8.34 8.96 6.62
CA VAL A 134 -9.04 9.11 7.92
C VAL A 134 -9.82 7.85 8.31
N GLY A 135 -10.41 7.16 7.33
CA GLY A 135 -11.13 5.90 7.54
C GLY A 135 -10.29 4.78 8.17
N PHE A 136 -8.97 4.89 8.27
CA PHE A 136 -8.14 3.91 8.96
C PHE A 136 -8.42 3.85 10.47
N GLY A 137 -8.87 4.96 11.08
CA GLY A 137 -9.29 4.97 12.49
C GLY A 137 -10.53 4.10 12.75
N GLU A 138 -11.36 3.87 11.74
CA GLU A 138 -12.58 3.07 11.86
C GLU A 138 -12.34 1.56 11.62
N ILE A 139 -11.13 1.16 11.25
CA ILE A 139 -10.79 -0.25 11.04
C ILE A 139 -10.63 -0.91 12.41
N GLY A 140 -11.69 -1.55 12.89
CA GLY A 140 -11.69 -2.20 14.21
C GLY A 140 -10.70 -3.36 14.41
N THR A 141 -10.02 -3.81 13.34
CA THR A 141 -8.97 -4.83 13.41
C THR A 141 -7.55 -4.25 13.37
N LEU A 142 -7.40 -2.94 13.21
CA LEU A 142 -6.11 -2.27 13.07
C LEU A 142 -5.41 -2.19 14.43
N GLU A 143 -4.28 -2.87 14.53
CA GLU A 143 -3.48 -2.97 15.76
C GLU A 143 -2.32 -1.97 15.76
N SER A 144 -1.79 -1.63 14.58
CA SER A 144 -0.63 -0.74 14.49
C SER A 144 -0.53 0.05 13.19
N ILE A 145 -0.06 1.30 13.30
CA ILE A 145 0.42 2.12 12.18
C ILE A 145 1.88 2.49 12.45
N GLU A 146 2.77 2.15 11.52
CA GLU A 146 4.19 2.47 11.60
C GLU A 146 4.63 3.39 10.46
N LEU A 147 5.24 4.52 10.79
CA LEU A 147 5.87 5.44 9.85
C LEU A 147 7.38 5.45 10.09
N HIS A 148 8.16 5.27 9.03
CA HIS A 148 9.61 5.30 9.05
C HIS A 148 10.10 6.28 7.99
N ASP A 149 10.70 7.40 8.39
CA ASP A 149 11.17 8.45 7.48
C ASP A 149 10.06 8.92 6.51
N CYS A 150 8.89 9.27 7.01
CA CYS A 150 7.80 9.81 6.18
C CYS A 150 7.85 11.34 6.15
N SER A 151 6.92 11.96 5.43
CA SER A 151 6.66 13.40 5.49
C SER A 151 6.07 13.80 6.83
N ILE A 152 6.43 15.00 7.31
CA ILE A 152 5.89 15.60 8.54
C ILE A 152 4.36 15.65 8.49
N THR A 153 3.75 16.01 7.36
CA THR A 153 2.29 16.06 7.23
C THR A 153 1.62 14.69 7.42
N ALA A 154 2.25 13.61 6.94
CA ALA A 154 1.73 12.26 7.17
C ALA A 154 1.89 11.84 8.63
N GLU A 155 2.97 12.27 9.29
CA GLU A 155 3.16 12.08 10.72
C GLU A 155 2.09 12.82 11.53
N ASP A 156 1.84 14.09 11.23
CA ASP A 156 0.83 14.92 11.90
C ASP A 156 -0.56 14.30 11.75
N SER A 157 -0.97 13.94 10.53
CA SER A 157 -2.23 13.23 10.26
C SER A 157 -2.34 11.90 11.02
N THR A 158 -1.23 11.16 11.17
CA THR A 158 -1.23 9.91 11.94
C THR A 158 -1.40 10.16 13.44
N ARG A 159 -0.84 11.25 13.97
CA ARG A 159 -1.00 11.66 15.38
C ARG A 159 -2.41 12.16 15.67
N GLU A 160 -3.01 12.91 14.74
CA GLU A 160 -4.41 13.34 14.85
C GLU A 160 -5.32 12.11 14.94
N LEU A 161 -5.12 11.11 14.06
CA LEU A 161 -5.85 9.86 14.11
C LEU A 161 -5.64 9.11 15.44
N GLU A 162 -4.42 9.05 15.96
CA GLU A 162 -4.14 8.45 17.28
C GLU A 162 -4.94 9.15 18.40
N GLN A 163 -4.93 10.49 18.43
CA GLN A 163 -5.68 11.27 19.41
C GLN A 163 -7.19 11.04 19.30
N GLU A 164 -7.74 11.00 18.08
CA GLU A 164 -9.16 10.69 17.85
C GLU A 164 -9.53 9.30 18.39
N GLN A 165 -8.66 8.31 18.22
CA GLN A 165 -8.87 6.97 18.78
C GLN A 165 -8.82 6.97 20.31
N GLU A 166 -7.89 7.71 20.93
CA GLU A 166 -7.81 7.84 22.38
C GLU A 166 -9.04 8.53 22.99
N ASP A 167 -9.54 9.58 22.34
CA ASP A 167 -10.77 10.30 22.75
C ASP A 167 -12.01 9.39 22.67
N MET A 168 -11.98 8.41 21.76
CA MET A 168 -12.97 7.34 21.62
C MET A 168 -12.70 6.10 22.50
N TRP A 169 -11.75 6.19 23.44
CA TRP A 169 -11.34 5.10 24.34
C TRP A 169 -10.75 3.87 23.64
N ASN A 170 -10.28 4.02 22.39
CA ASN A 170 -9.61 2.98 21.63
C ASN A 170 -8.08 3.04 21.80
N TYR A 171 -7.60 2.52 22.92
CA TYR A 171 -6.16 2.41 23.22
C TYR A 171 -5.48 1.18 22.59
N PHE A 172 -6.19 0.42 21.75
CA PHE A 172 -5.64 -0.79 21.13
C PHE A 172 -4.76 -0.48 19.92
N LEU A 173 -5.06 0.61 19.22
CA LEU A 173 -4.24 1.08 18.11
C LEU A 173 -2.92 1.65 18.65
N LYS A 174 -1.80 1.18 18.09
CA LYS A 174 -0.47 1.70 18.43
C LYS A 174 0.14 2.43 17.26
N VAL A 175 0.54 3.69 17.45
CA VAL A 175 1.28 4.44 16.45
C VAL A 175 2.77 4.46 16.77
N TYR A 176 3.60 4.22 15.75
CA TYR A 176 5.04 4.28 15.84
C TYR A 176 5.58 5.20 14.74
N ILE A 177 6.22 6.30 15.13
CA ILE A 177 6.85 7.24 14.20
C ILE A 177 8.37 7.21 14.45
N HIS A 178 9.12 6.84 13.43
CA HIS A 178 10.57 6.72 13.46
C HIS A 178 11.22 7.61 12.40
N ASN A 179 12.03 8.58 12.83
CA ASN A 179 12.77 9.45 11.93
C ASN A 179 14.28 9.27 12.10
N SER A 180 14.95 8.86 11.03
CA SER A 180 16.41 8.76 10.97
C SER A 180 17.07 10.12 10.76
N ARG A 181 16.30 11.19 10.58
CA ARG A 181 16.78 12.57 10.37
C ARG A 181 16.87 13.41 11.64
N SER A 182 16.55 12.84 12.80
CA SER A 182 16.76 13.51 14.09
C SER A 182 18.22 13.44 14.52
N THR A 183 19.10 14.13 13.79
CA THR A 183 20.43 14.51 14.29
C THR A 183 20.83 15.89 13.75
N PHE A 184 20.88 16.83 14.69
CA PHE A 184 21.40 18.21 14.69
C PHE A 184 20.52 19.32 14.10
#